data_AF-A0A398BH72-F1
#
_entry.id   AF-A0A398BH72-F1
#
_cell.length_a   1.000
_cell.length_b   1.000
_cell.length_c   1.000
_cell.angle_alpha   90.00
_cell.angle_beta   90.00
_cell.angle_gamma   90.00
#
_symmetry.space_group_name_H-M   'P 1'
#
loop_
_entity.id
_entity.type
_entity.pdbx_description
1 polymer ?
#
loop_
_entity_poly.entity_id
_entity_poly.type
_entity_poly.pdbx_seq_one_letter_code
_entity_poly.pdbx_strand_id
1 'polypeptide(L)'
;QQGRAGLRLQHMLPNARVVYVSATGATSVHNLAYAQRLGLWGGEDFPFATRAEFVQAIEAGGVAAMEVLARDLRSLGLYTARSLSYDGVEYEMLEHALTPE
;
A
#
# COMPACT_ATOMS: atom_id res chain seq x y z
N GLN A 1 -4.02 -10.28 12.13
CA GLN A 1 -2.84 -10.60 12.97
C GLN A 1 -1.54 -10.03 12.37
N GLN A 2 -1.21 -10.31 11.10
CA GLN A 2 0.09 -9.94 10.49
C GLN A 2 0.38 -8.41 10.45
N GLY A 3 -0.60 -7.55 10.11
CA GLY A 3 -0.39 -6.09 10.11
C GLY A 3 -0.04 -5.49 11.47
N ARG A 4 -0.55 -6.06 12.58
CA ARG A 4 -0.25 -5.59 13.94
C ARG A 4 1.17 -5.95 14.37
N ALA A 5 1.69 -7.11 13.95
CA ALA A 5 3.06 -7.51 14.22
C ALA A 5 4.06 -6.56 13.52
N GLY A 6 3.79 -6.23 12.24
CA GLY A 6 4.57 -5.24 11.50
C GLY A 6 4.58 -3.87 12.17
N LEU A 7 3.43 -3.36 12.62
CA LEU A 7 3.36 -2.08 13.34
C LEU A 7 4.13 -2.10 14.67
N ARG A 8 4.01 -3.18 15.45
CA ARG A 8 4.76 -3.34 16.70
C ARG A 8 6.27 -3.31 16.47
N LEU A 9 6.75 -4.03 15.46
CA LEU A 9 8.18 -4.06 15.10
C LEU A 9 8.69 -2.66 14.73
N GLN A 10 7.91 -1.91 13.94
CA GLN A 10 8.24 -0.54 13.58
C GLN A 10 8.32 0.39 14.80
N HIS A 11 7.44 0.25 15.80
CA HIS A 11 7.55 1.06 17.01
C HIS A 11 8.75 0.66 17.89
N MET A 12 9.09 -0.63 17.93
CA MET A 12 10.23 -1.10 18.72
C MET A 12 11.59 -0.71 18.13
N LEU A 13 11.66 -0.50 16.80
CA LEU A 13 12.90 -0.20 16.09
C LEU A 13 12.80 1.13 15.34
N PRO A 14 12.79 2.29 16.05
CA PRO A 14 12.55 3.60 15.42
C PRO A 14 13.54 3.91 14.30
N ASN A 15 14.79 3.46 14.43
CA ASN A 15 15.86 3.72 13.46
C ASN A 15 15.96 2.67 12.34
N ALA A 16 15.21 1.57 12.41
CA ALA A 16 15.23 0.56 11.34
C ALA A 16 14.60 1.12 10.07
N ARG A 17 15.16 0.78 8.90
CA ARG A 17 14.54 1.12 7.61
C ARG A 17 13.37 0.17 7.34
N VAL A 18 12.28 0.72 6.79
CA VAL A 18 11.05 -0.02 6.47
C VAL A 18 10.72 0.22 5.01
N VAL A 19 10.51 -0.86 4.26
CA VAL A 19 9.99 -0.80 2.89
C VAL A 19 8.63 -1.50 2.91
N TYR A 20 7.58 -0.78 2.48
CA TYR A 20 6.26 -1.36 2.31
C TYR A 20 6.13 -1.89 0.88
N VAL A 21 5.72 -3.15 0.74
CA VAL A 21 5.48 -3.79 -0.55
C VAL A 21 4.04 -4.31 -0.56
N SER A 22 3.27 -3.92 -1.57
CA SER A 22 1.87 -4.33 -1.70
C SER A 22 1.48 -4.51 -3.17
N ALA A 23 0.75 -5.57 -3.47
CA ALA A 23 0.17 -5.80 -4.79
C ALA A 23 -1.09 -4.95 -5.04
N THR A 24 -1.76 -4.49 -3.97
CA THR A 24 -3.09 -3.83 -4.04
C THR A 24 -3.12 -2.53 -3.23
N GLY A 25 -1.94 -1.93 -3.00
CA GLY A 25 -1.78 -0.80 -2.07
C GLY A 25 -2.70 0.39 -2.36
N ALA A 26 -2.92 0.71 -3.64
CA ALA A 26 -3.74 1.85 -4.05
C ALA A 26 -5.22 1.51 -4.35
N THR A 27 -5.67 0.28 -4.10
CA THR A 27 -7.05 -0.15 -4.39
C THR A 27 -8.04 0.27 -3.30
N SER A 28 -7.58 0.40 -2.05
CA SER A 28 -8.37 0.83 -0.90
C SER A 28 -7.48 1.55 0.10
N VAL A 29 -7.97 2.63 0.70
CA VAL A 29 -7.21 3.39 1.71
C VAL A 29 -6.77 2.53 2.90
N HIS A 30 -7.53 1.49 3.21
CA HIS A 30 -7.21 0.54 4.28
C HIS A 30 -5.88 -0.18 4.03
N ASN A 31 -5.47 -0.35 2.77
CA ASN A 31 -4.20 -0.96 2.39
C ASN A 31 -3.00 -0.03 2.61
N LEU A 32 -3.22 1.28 2.81
CA LEU A 32 -2.19 2.25 3.20
C LEU A 32 -2.21 2.54 4.70
N ALA A 33 -3.26 2.13 5.41
CA ALA A 33 -3.48 2.51 6.80
C ALA A 33 -2.50 1.88 7.82
N TYR A 34 -1.62 0.97 7.39
CA TYR A 34 -0.50 0.45 8.18
C TYR A 34 0.86 1.05 7.79
N ALA A 35 0.91 1.84 6.72
CA ALA A 35 2.13 2.47 6.20
C ALA A 35 2.45 3.78 6.93
N GLN A 36 2.37 3.77 8.26
CA GLN A 36 2.44 4.97 9.11
C GLN A 36 3.72 5.78 8.89
N ARG A 37 4.85 5.14 8.56
CA ARG A 37 6.13 5.83 8.35
C ARG A 37 6.21 6.61 7.04
N LEU A 38 5.21 6.52 6.17
CA LEU A 38 5.07 7.40 5.02
C LEU A 38 4.55 8.80 5.39
N GLY A 39 4.20 9.05 6.67
CA GLY A 39 3.80 10.39 7.12
C GLY A 39 2.41 10.83 6.68
N LEU A 40 1.55 9.89 6.25
CA LEU A 40 0.23 10.17 5.68
C LEU A 40 -0.76 10.86 6.65
N TRP A 41 -0.45 10.89 7.94
CA TRP A 41 -1.20 11.58 8.97
C TRP A 41 -0.27 11.88 10.16
N GLY A 42 -0.64 12.85 10.98
CA GLY A 42 0.07 13.22 12.20
C GLY A 42 1.44 13.88 11.97
N GLY A 43 1.75 14.26 10.73
CA GLY A 43 2.93 15.02 10.33
C GLY A 43 2.55 16.32 9.62
N GLU A 44 3.55 17.06 9.13
CA GLU A 44 3.33 18.36 8.48
C GLU A 44 2.99 18.23 6.99
N ASP A 45 3.34 17.11 6.36
CA ASP A 45 3.21 16.91 4.91
C ASP A 45 1.77 16.62 4.46
N PHE A 46 0.89 16.18 5.37
CA PHE A 46 -0.49 15.82 5.07
C PHE A 46 -1.48 16.46 6.05
N PRO A 47 -2.67 16.86 5.59
CA PRO A 47 -3.62 17.66 6.37
C PRO A 47 -4.44 16.83 7.38
N PHE A 48 -4.00 15.62 7.74
CA PHE A 48 -4.77 14.71 8.59
C PHE A 48 -4.10 14.59 9.96
N ALA A 49 -4.79 14.95 11.03
CA ALA A 49 -4.25 14.85 12.38
C ALA A 49 -4.18 13.40 12.85
N THR A 50 -5.13 12.55 12.42
CA THR A 50 -5.21 11.15 12.84
C THR A 50 -5.42 10.18 11.68
N ARG A 51 -5.07 8.90 11.91
CA ARG A 51 -5.36 7.80 10.98
C ARG A 51 -6.85 7.71 10.65
N ALA A 52 -7.73 7.91 11.64
CA ALA A 52 -9.17 7.79 11.45
C ALA A 52 -9.70 8.88 10.50
N GLU A 53 -9.23 10.11 10.69
CA GLU A 53 -9.55 11.25 9.83
C GLU A 53 -9.06 11.03 8.40
N PHE A 54 -7.81 10.57 8.23
CA PHE A 54 -7.27 10.20 6.92
C PHE A 54 -8.14 9.15 6.21
N VAL A 55 -8.46 8.04 6.89
CA VAL A 55 -9.29 6.98 6.31
C VAL A 55 -10.67 7.51 5.92
N GLN A 56 -11.34 8.24 6.82
CA GLN A 56 -12.67 8.79 6.57
C GLN A 56 -12.67 9.77 5.39
N ALA A 57 -11.69 10.66 5.31
CA ALA A 57 -11.61 11.67 4.24
C ALA A 57 -11.40 11.02 2.87
N ILE A 58 -10.49 10.05 2.77
CA ILE A 58 -10.22 9.36 1.50
C ILE A 58 -11.39 8.46 1.11
N GLU A 59 -12.04 7.78 2.05
CA GLU A 59 -13.24 6.99 1.76
C GLU A 59 -14.41 7.85 1.28
N ALA A 60 -14.64 9.00 1.93
CA ALA A 60 -15.68 9.95 1.52
C ALA A 60 -15.44 10.50 0.10
N GLY A 61 -14.18 10.68 -0.28
CA GLY A 61 -13.80 11.10 -1.64
C GLY A 61 -13.75 9.97 -2.68
N GLY A 62 -13.92 8.72 -2.26
CA GLY A 62 -13.97 7.54 -3.13
C GLY A 62 -12.74 7.38 -4.03
N VAL A 63 -12.97 6.86 -5.24
CA VAL A 63 -11.90 6.54 -6.20
C VAL A 63 -11.08 7.77 -6.59
N ALA A 64 -11.72 8.92 -6.80
CA ALA A 64 -11.02 10.14 -7.20
C ALA A 64 -10.02 10.61 -6.13
N ALA A 65 -10.40 10.58 -4.84
CA ALA A 65 -9.48 10.90 -3.76
C ALA A 65 -8.33 9.89 -3.64
N MET A 66 -8.61 8.61 -3.86
CA MET A 66 -7.59 7.56 -3.88
C MET A 66 -6.58 7.74 -5.03
N GLU A 67 -7.04 8.17 -6.21
CA GLU A 67 -6.20 8.48 -7.37
C GLU A 67 -5.28 9.68 -7.11
N VAL A 68 -5.83 10.76 -6.53
CA VAL A 68 -5.04 11.94 -6.14
C VAL A 68 -3.98 11.54 -5.13
N LEU A 69 -4.36 10.79 -4.09
CA LEU A 69 -3.41 10.28 -3.09
C LEU A 69 -2.31 9.44 -3.75
N ALA A 70 -2.65 8.48 -4.60
CA ALA A 70 -1.66 7.63 -5.26
C ALA A 70 -0.70 8.46 -6.16
N ARG A 71 -1.23 9.47 -6.85
CA ARG A 71 -0.43 10.39 -7.68
C ARG A 71 0.54 11.23 -6.84
N ASP A 72 0.07 11.76 -5.72
CA ASP A 72 0.89 12.59 -4.84
C ASP A 72 1.96 11.77 -4.12
N LEU A 73 1.63 10.54 -3.69
CA LEU A 73 2.66 9.64 -3.16
C LEU A 73 3.71 9.28 -4.21
N ARG A 74 3.32 9.15 -5.48
CA ARG A 74 4.27 8.94 -6.58
C ARG A 74 5.14 10.15 -6.82
N SER A 75 4.59 11.37 -6.80
CA SER A 75 5.37 12.61 -7.00
C SER A 75 6.35 12.86 -5.86
N LEU A 76 5.99 12.51 -4.63
CA LEU A 76 6.85 12.57 -3.44
C LEU A 76 7.90 11.44 -3.38
N GLY A 77 7.87 10.49 -4.31
CA GLY A 77 8.76 9.32 -4.31
C GLY A 77 8.45 8.29 -3.22
N LEU A 78 7.32 8.44 -2.52
CA LEU A 78 6.83 7.54 -1.47
C LEU A 78 6.11 6.31 -2.04
N TYR A 79 5.70 6.35 -3.30
CA TYR A 79 4.98 5.26 -3.96
C TYR A 79 5.51 5.00 -5.36
N THR A 80 6.08 3.81 -5.55
CA THR A 80 6.44 3.29 -6.87
C THR A 80 5.47 2.18 -7.26
N ALA A 81 4.64 2.44 -8.26
CA ALA A 81 3.89 1.41 -8.95
C ALA A 81 4.40 1.37 -10.40
N ARG A 82 5.24 0.38 -10.69
CA ARG A 82 5.57 0.05 -12.07
C ARG A 82 4.47 -0.84 -12.59
N SER A 83 3.80 -0.43 -13.66
CA SER A 83 2.94 -1.33 -14.40
C SER A 83 3.81 -2.50 -14.86
N LEU A 84 3.43 -3.72 -14.51
CA LEU A 84 3.94 -4.88 -15.24
C LEU A 84 3.37 -4.75 -16.64
N SER A 85 4.25 -4.66 -17.64
CA SER A 85 3.82 -4.84 -19.03
C SER A 85 3.55 -6.33 -19.24
N TYR A 86 2.41 -6.67 -19.81
CA TYR A 86 2.16 -8.00 -20.36
C TYR A 86 2.71 -8.14 -21.78
N ASP A 87 3.40 -7.12 -22.29
CA ASP A 87 4.09 -7.18 -23.57
C ASP A 87 5.12 -8.33 -23.57
N GLY A 88 4.94 -9.27 -24.48
CA GLY A 88 5.75 -10.50 -24.56
C GLY A 88 5.44 -11.57 -23.51
N VAL A 89 4.40 -11.42 -22.68
CA VAL A 89 3.95 -12.49 -21.77
C VAL A 89 3.07 -13.46 -22.54
N GLU A 90 3.52 -14.70 -22.66
CA GLU A 90 2.74 -15.82 -23.19
C GLU A 90 2.14 -16.63 -22.04
N TYR A 91 0.89 -17.09 -22.22
CA TYR A 91 0.21 -17.94 -21.27
C TYR A 91 -0.03 -19.31 -21.90
N GLU A 92 0.39 -20.37 -21.21
CA GLU A 92 0.06 -21.74 -21.57
C GLU A 92 -0.65 -22.41 -20.39
N MET A 93 -1.82 -22.99 -20.65
CA MET A 93 -2.45 -23.87 -19.67
C MET A 93 -1.79 -25.24 -19.78
N LEU A 94 -1.02 -25.60 -18.75
CA LEU A 94 -0.41 -26.93 -18.65
C LEU A 94 -1.34 -27.84 -17.86
N GLU A 95 -1.72 -28.95 -18.46
CA GLU A 95 -2.41 -30.03 -17.77
C GLU A 95 -1.37 -30.96 -17.15
N HIS A 96 -1.52 -31.29 -15.87
CA HIS A 96 -0.63 -32.21 -15.17
C HIS A 96 -1.43 -33.39 -14.67
N ALA A 97 -1.04 -34.59 -15.10
CA ALA A 97 -1.56 -35.83 -14.53
C ALA A 97 -1.03 -35.96 -13.11
N LEU A 98 -1.92 -35.86 -12.12
CA LEU A 98 -1.58 -36.12 -10.73
C LEU A 98 -1.18 -37.60 -10.58
N THR A 99 -0.12 -37.86 -9.83
CA THR A 99 0.20 -39.21 -9.38
C THR A 99 -0.80 -39.64 -8.30
N PRO A 100 -1.10 -40.94 -8.16
CA PRO A 100 -2.07 -41.46 -7.19
C PRO A 100 -1.73 -41.29 -5.69
N GLU A 101 -0.69 -40.52 -5.36
CA GLU A 101 -0.12 -40.38 -4.01
C GLU A 101 -0.45 -39.01 -3.41
#